data_AF-A0A2T7PCJ2-F1
#
_entry.id   AF-A0A2T7PCJ2-F1
#
_cell.length_a   1.000
_cell.length_b   1.000
_cell.length_c   1.000
_cell.angle_alpha   90.00
_cell.angle_beta   90.00
_cell.angle_gamma   90.00
#
_symmetry.space_group_name_H-M   'P 1'
#
loop_
_entity.id
_entity.type
_entity.pdbx_description
1 polymer ?
#
loop_
_entity_poly.entity_id
_entity_poly.type
_entity_poly.pdbx_seq_one_letter_code
_entity_poly.pdbx_strand_id
1 'polypeptide(L)'
;MAAEEICKWVEHLKSRSGVQIVRLIQHHHTDISSIQGIWHPFLNKDPSLAATTLPAPELYRVPRKQKSATEMLLDKASIRREEENVVKELGSVENISLKE
;
A
#
# COMPACT_ATOMS: atom_id res chain seq x y z
N MET A 1 14.87 52.06 29.20
CA MET A 1 15.43 50.72 28.99
C MET A 1 16.63 50.57 29.89
N ALA A 2 16.68 49.49 30.67
CA ALA A 2 17.86 49.19 31.47
C ALA A 2 19.04 48.78 30.56
N ALA A 3 20.28 48.97 31.01
CA ALA A 3 21.47 48.62 30.23
C ALA A 3 21.49 47.13 29.82
N GLU A 4 20.98 46.25 30.68
CA GLU A 4 20.82 44.82 30.39
C GLU A 4 19.85 44.55 29.22
N GLU A 5 18.76 45.30 29.13
CA GLU A 5 17.81 45.17 28.02
C GLU A 5 18.45 45.59 26.70
N ILE A 6 19.25 46.66 26.72
CA ILE A 6 20.00 47.13 25.55
C ILE A 6 20.99 46.05 25.10
N CYS A 7 21.72 45.43 26.04
CA CYS A 7 22.64 44.35 25.72
C CYS A 7 21.92 43.19 25.02
N LYS A 8 20.79 42.73 25.58
CA LYS A 8 19.94 41.67 24.97
C LYS A 8 19.49 42.02 23.56
N TRP A 9 19.03 43.25 23.33
CA TRP A 9 18.59 43.68 22.01
C TRP A 9 19.76 43.75 21.01
N VAL A 10 20.93 44.24 21.44
CA VAL A 10 22.13 44.30 20.58
C VAL A 10 22.60 42.89 20.20
N GLU A 11 22.64 41.95 21.16
CA GLU A 11 22.99 40.56 20.90
C GLU A 11 21.99 39.88 19.95
N HIS A 12 20.69 40.09 20.15
CA HIS A 12 19.65 39.59 19.26
C HIS A 12 19.81 40.13 17.84
N LEU A 13 19.98 41.45 17.68
CA LEU A 13 20.16 42.07 16.37
C LEU A 13 21.43 41.57 15.67
N LYS A 14 22.52 41.36 16.40
CA LYS A 14 23.78 40.82 15.89
C LYS A 14 23.66 39.36 15.42
N SER A 15 22.85 38.55 16.10
CA SER A 15 22.77 37.10 15.87
C SER A 15 21.82 36.70 14.74
N ARG A 16 20.98 37.63 14.27
CA ARG A 16 20.03 37.38 13.19
C ARG A 16 20.70 37.51 11.83
N SER A 17 20.19 36.75 10.86
CA SER A 17 20.65 36.76 9.46
C SER A 17 20.19 37.98 8.65
N GLY A 18 19.31 38.83 9.20
CA GLY A 18 18.72 39.97 8.48
C GLY A 18 17.54 39.61 7.56
N VAL A 19 17.16 38.33 7.49
CA VAL A 19 15.94 37.89 6.80
C VAL A 19 14.71 38.51 7.47
N GLN A 20 13.71 38.86 6.65
CA GLN A 20 12.49 39.48 7.13
C GLN A 20 11.78 38.62 8.18
N ILE A 21 11.31 39.26 9.26
CA ILE A 21 10.56 38.59 10.32
C ILE A 21 9.12 38.40 9.83
N VAL A 22 8.88 37.24 9.23
CA VAL A 22 7.56 36.82 8.76
C VAL A 22 7.21 35.46 9.36
N ARG A 23 5.92 35.10 9.33
CA ARG A 23 5.49 33.77 9.73
C ARG A 23 6.00 32.75 8.72
N LEU A 24 6.88 31.85 9.16
CA LEU A 24 7.32 30.70 8.37
C LEU A 24 6.20 29.66 8.29
N ILE A 25 5.96 29.12 7.10
CA ILE A 25 5.03 27.99 6.90
C ILE A 25 5.72 26.68 7.30
N GLN A 26 7.01 26.56 6.97
CA GLN A 26 7.86 25.41 7.30
C GLN A 26 9.20 25.91 7.85
N HIS A 27 9.73 25.20 8.86
CA HIS A 27 11.00 25.53 9.52
C HIS A 27 12.20 24.80 8.91
N HIS A 28 11.96 23.89 7.97
CA HIS A 28 12.98 23.15 7.25
C HIS A 28 12.76 23.34 5.75
N HIS A 29 13.85 23.43 5.02
CA HIS A 29 13.86 23.54 3.56
C HIS A 29 15.03 22.75 3.00
N THR A 30 14.81 22.09 1.87
CA THR A 30 15.85 21.42 1.08
C THR A 30 15.42 21.54 -0.37
N ASP A 31 16.31 22.01 -1.25
CA ASP A 31 15.96 22.25 -2.66
C ASP A 31 15.51 20.97 -3.38
N ILE A 32 16.15 19.84 -3.06
CA ILE A 32 15.80 18.51 -3.59
C ILE A 32 15.76 17.53 -2.42
N SER A 33 14.57 17.17 -1.97
CA SER A 33 14.37 16.35 -0.75
C SER A 33 14.36 14.84 -1.00
N SER A 34 14.02 14.38 -2.22
CA SER A 34 13.91 12.96 -2.52
C SER A 34 15.19 12.38 -3.10
N ILE A 35 15.68 11.30 -2.48
CA ILE A 35 16.86 10.54 -2.95
C ILE A 35 16.46 9.55 -4.07
N GLN A 36 15.28 8.95 -3.98
CA GLN A 36 14.81 7.91 -4.91
C GLN A 36 14.02 8.48 -6.11
N GLY A 37 13.81 9.80 -6.14
CA GLY A 37 12.99 10.49 -7.13
C GLY A 37 11.68 10.99 -6.55
N ILE A 38 11.16 12.07 -7.14
CA ILE A 38 9.90 12.67 -6.73
C ILE A 38 8.74 11.81 -7.24
N TRP A 39 7.69 11.66 -6.44
CA TRP A 39 6.49 10.96 -6.90
C TRP A 39 5.90 11.64 -8.14
N HIS A 40 5.53 10.83 -9.13
CA HIS A 40 4.78 11.28 -10.31
C HIS A 40 3.66 10.29 -10.63
N PRO A 41 2.60 10.70 -11.35
CA PRO A 41 1.44 9.85 -11.63
C PRO A 41 1.75 8.54 -12.38
N PHE A 42 2.88 8.50 -13.07
CA PHE A 42 3.35 7.34 -13.85
C PHE A 42 4.28 6.40 -13.07
N LEU A 43 4.66 6.73 -11.82
CA LEU A 43 5.66 5.98 -11.06
C LEU A 43 5.26 4.51 -10.87
N ASN A 44 3.97 4.27 -10.61
CA ASN A 44 3.40 2.93 -10.39
C ASN A 44 2.43 2.52 -11.52
N LYS A 45 2.60 3.07 -12.73
CA LYS A 45 1.82 2.66 -13.90
C LYS A 45 2.55 1.53 -14.62
N ASP A 46 1.77 0.65 -15.25
CA ASP A 46 2.32 -0.47 -16.00
C ASP A 46 3.15 0.06 -17.18
N PRO A 47 4.45 -0.31 -17.30
CA PRO A 47 5.31 0.16 -18.37
C PRO A 47 4.83 -0.30 -19.76
N SER A 48 4.00 -1.34 -19.84
CA SER A 48 3.39 -1.78 -21.11
C SER A 48 2.51 -0.70 -21.76
N LEU A 49 1.95 0.21 -20.97
CA LEU A 49 1.17 1.34 -21.48
C LEU A 49 2.01 2.27 -22.37
N ALA A 50 3.31 2.43 -22.08
CA ALA A 50 4.19 3.31 -22.84
C ALA A 50 4.57 2.73 -24.22
N ALA A 51 4.63 1.40 -24.35
CA ALA A 51 5.02 0.73 -25.59
C ALA A 51 3.82 0.43 -26.51
N THR A 52 2.60 0.50 -25.98
CA THR A 52 1.40 0.05 -26.70
C THR A 52 0.83 1.17 -27.57
N THR A 53 0.50 0.85 -28.83
CA THR A 53 -0.27 1.78 -29.69
C THR A 53 -1.74 1.74 -29.28
N LEU A 54 -2.29 2.90 -28.94
CA LEU A 54 -3.69 3.04 -28.59
C LEU A 54 -4.57 3.17 -29.85
N PRO A 55 -5.82 2.67 -29.85
CA PRO A 55 -6.50 1.98 -28.76
C PRO A 55 -6.15 0.48 -28.68
N ALA A 56 -5.82 -0.02 -27.48
CA ALA A 56 -5.51 -1.43 -27.27
C ALA A 56 -6.67 -2.17 -26.55
N PRO A 57 -7.26 -3.22 -27.17
CA PRO A 57 -8.37 -4.01 -26.62
C PRO A 57 -8.22 -4.54 -25.21
N GLU A 58 -6.99 -4.93 -24.86
CA GLU A 58 -6.71 -5.56 -23.57
C GLU A 58 -6.78 -4.55 -22.41
N LEU A 59 -6.47 -3.27 -22.65
CA LEU A 59 -6.42 -2.25 -21.60
C LEU A 59 -7.79 -1.76 -21.15
N TYR A 60 -8.82 -1.84 -22.00
CA TYR A 60 -10.19 -1.48 -21.65
C TYR A 60 -11.08 -2.68 -21.30
N ARG A 61 -10.55 -3.91 -21.38
CA ARG A 61 -11.30 -5.10 -21.01
C ARG A 61 -11.57 -5.08 -19.51
N VAL A 62 -12.84 -5.21 -19.12
CA VAL A 62 -13.22 -5.37 -17.72
C VAL A 62 -12.60 -6.69 -17.21
N PRO A 63 -11.70 -6.65 -16.20
CA PRO A 63 -11.09 -7.86 -15.69
C PRO A 63 -12.18 -8.76 -15.08
N ARG A 64 -12.12 -10.06 -15.38
CA ARG A 64 -13.00 -11.02 -14.72
C ARG A 64 -12.65 -11.03 -13.24
N LYS A 65 -13.66 -10.82 -12.38
CA LYS A 65 -13.48 -10.90 -10.93
C LYS A 65 -12.96 -12.29 -10.59
N GLN A 66 -11.72 -12.36 -10.12
CA GLN A 66 -11.16 -13.59 -9.59
C GLN A 66 -11.92 -13.96 -8.31
N LYS A 67 -11.98 -15.25 -7.98
CA LYS A 67 -12.59 -15.71 -6.73
C LYS A 67 -11.90 -15.00 -5.57
N SER A 68 -12.70 -14.46 -4.64
CA SER A 68 -12.16 -13.86 -3.42
C SER A 68 -11.39 -14.91 -2.61
N ALA A 69 -10.39 -14.50 -1.84
CA ALA A 69 -9.71 -15.41 -0.92
C ALA A 69 -10.70 -16.17 -0.01
N THR A 70 -11.80 -15.52 0.40
CA THR A 70 -12.88 -16.15 1.18
C THR A 70 -13.63 -17.20 0.38
N GLU A 71 -14.01 -16.91 -0.87
CA GLU A 71 -14.69 -17.85 -1.76
C GLU A 71 -13.81 -19.07 -2.04
N MET A 72 -12.51 -18.85 -2.26
CA MET A 72 -11.54 -19.93 -2.43
C MET A 72 -11.42 -20.83 -1.20
N LEU A 73 -11.50 -20.25 0.01
CA LEU A 73 -11.48 -21.04 1.25
C LEU A 73 -12.75 -21.85 1.45
N LEU A 74 -13.92 -21.29 1.10
CA LEU A 74 -15.19 -21.99 1.17
C LEU A 74 -15.22 -23.17 0.19
N ASP A 75 -14.77 -22.97 -1.04
CA ASP A 75 -14.65 -24.04 -2.04
C ASP A 75 -13.73 -25.17 -1.55
N LYS A 76 -12.58 -24.82 -0.97
CA LYS A 76 -11.66 -25.81 -0.39
C LYS A 76 -12.29 -26.55 0.78
N ALA A 77 -13.06 -25.86 1.62
CA ALA A 77 -13.73 -26.46 2.76
C ALA A 77 -14.89 -27.38 2.34
N SER A 78 -15.64 -27.05 1.29
CA SER A 78 -16.69 -27.93 0.76
C SER A 78 -16.11 -29.19 0.14
N ILE A 79 -15.06 -29.06 -0.68
CA ILE A 79 -14.33 -30.22 -1.27
C ILE A 79 -13.85 -31.16 -0.16
N ARG A 80 -13.22 -30.63 0.89
CA ARG A 80 -12.73 -31.45 2.01
C ARG A 80 -13.86 -32.18 2.74
N ARG A 81 -15.02 -31.55 2.96
CA ARG A 81 -16.16 -32.21 3.61
C ARG A 81 -16.73 -33.33 2.74
N GLU A 82 -16.77 -33.13 1.43
CA GLU A 82 -17.21 -34.16 0.48
C GLU A 82 -16.26 -35.37 0.52
N GLU A 83 -14.94 -35.13 0.53
CA GLU A 83 -13.94 -36.19 0.71
C GLU A 83 -14.12 -36.95 2.03
N GLU A 84 -14.32 -36.24 3.14
CA GLU A 84 -14.54 -36.85 4.46
C GLU A 84 -15.85 -37.66 4.51
N ASN A 85 -16.89 -37.25 3.78
CA ASN A 85 -18.15 -37.99 3.68
C ASN A 85 -17.99 -39.25 2.83
N VAL A 86 -17.29 -39.16 1.68
CA VAL A 86 -16.99 -40.33 0.83
C VAL A 86 -16.18 -41.38 1.60
N VAL A 87 -15.18 -40.96 2.37
CA VAL A 87 -14.37 -41.88 3.20
C VAL A 87 -15.22 -42.55 4.28
N LYS A 88 -16.17 -41.86 4.90
CA LYS A 88 -17.09 -42.45 5.89
C LYS A 88 -18.04 -43.47 5.27
N GLU A 89 -18.56 -43.20 4.08
CA GLU A 89 -19.45 -44.13 3.38
C GLU A 89 -18.69 -45.41 2.99
N LEU A 90 -17.49 -45.30 2.43
CA LEU A 90 -16.65 -46.46 2.10
C LEU A 90 -16.28 -47.29 3.33
N GLY A 91 -15.91 -46.64 4.43
CA GLY A 91 -15.62 -47.32 5.70
C GLY A 91 -16.85 -47.97 6.35
N SER A 92 -18.06 -47.47 6.10
CA SER A 92 -19.30 -48.09 6.60
C SER A 92 -19.62 -49.39 5.85
N VAL A 93 -19.38 -49.42 4.54
CA VAL A 93 -19.58 -50.61 3.69
C VAL A 93 -18.61 -51.73 4.04
N GLU A 94 -17.33 -51.42 4.28
CA GLU A 94 -16.32 -52.41 4.71
C GLU A 94 -16.67 -53.05 6.06
N ASN A 95 -17.24 -52.29 6.99
CA ASN A 95 -17.66 -52.80 8.31
C ASN A 95 -18.92 -53.67 8.27
N ILE A 96 -19.72 -53.59 7.21
CA ILE A 96 -20.88 -54.48 6.99
C ILE A 96 -20.40 -55.80 6.40
N SER A 97 -19.41 -55.79 5.49
CA SER A 97 -18.86 -56.99 4.85
C SER A 97 -18.03 -57.89 5.78
N LEU A 98 -17.54 -57.38 6.92
CA LEU A 98 -16.78 -58.14 7.92
C LEU A 98 -17.68 -58.79 9.01
N LYS A 99 -19.00 -58.62 8.92
CA LYS A 99 -19.99 -59.13 9.91
C LYS A 99 -20.88 -60.27 9.37
N GLU A 100 -20.65 -60.73 8.14
CA GLU A 100 -21.20 -61.97 7.56
C GLU A 100 -20.17 -63.09 7.60
#